data_AF-Q4FQ99-F1
#
_entry.id   AF-Q4FQ99-F1
#
_cell.length_a   1.000
_cell.length_b   1.000
_cell.length_c   1.000
_cell.angle_alpha   90.00
_cell.angle_beta   90.00
_cell.angle_gamma   90.00
#
_symmetry.space_group_name_H-M   'P 1'
#
loop_
_entity.id
_entity.type
_entity.pdbx_description
1 polymer ?
#
loop_
_entity_poly.entity_id
_entity_poly.type
_entity_poly.pdbx_seq_one_letter_code
_entity_poly.pdbx_strand_id
1 'polypeptide(L)'
;MVEVVIVSKSSPDTGIQVLNAIREHGLTISGSAFIFGSPIAPYIKDFNVDLFLTTNLEDAQQDADADICACACVILDATPVNTCELDTKQLHIAFDGDAVLFDDSGELLYKQKGLQAFHDHEAKMRDLSIEKGPYAELLIKLSKMQERLPVTNTRLIK
;
A
#
# COMPACT_ATOMS: atom_id res chain seq x y z
N MET A 1 -8.11 15.21 3.54
CA MET A 1 -9.26 14.32 3.32
C MET A 1 -8.73 13.08 2.64
N VAL A 2 -9.26 11.91 2.96
CA VAL A 2 -8.97 10.66 2.24
C VAL A 2 -10.08 10.45 1.24
N GLU A 3 -9.73 10.12 0.01
CA GLU A 3 -10.70 9.76 -1.02
C GLU A 3 -10.59 8.26 -1.29
N VAL A 4 -11.73 7.59 -1.35
CA VAL A 4 -11.79 6.15 -1.62
C VAL A 4 -12.53 5.97 -2.94
N VAL A 5 -11.85 5.41 -3.93
CA VAL A 5 -12.41 5.18 -5.27
C VAL A 5 -12.45 3.70 -5.56
N ILE A 6 -13.56 3.21 -6.09
CA ILE A 6 -13.67 1.83 -6.57
C ILE A 6 -13.55 1.80 -8.08
N VAL A 7 -12.62 1.01 -8.59
CA VAL A 7 -12.48 0.76 -10.03
C VAL A 7 -12.76 -0.71 -10.29
N SER A 8 -13.70 -1.00 -11.19
CA SER A 8 -14.08 -2.38 -11.54
C SER A 8 -14.01 -2.61 -13.04
N LYS A 9 -13.43 -3.75 -13.42
CA LYS A 9 -13.42 -4.24 -14.81
C LYS A 9 -14.79 -4.79 -15.26
N SER A 10 -15.78 -4.87 -14.38
CA SER A 10 -17.13 -5.33 -14.70
C SER A 10 -17.91 -4.35 -15.58
N SER A 11 -19.05 -4.80 -16.10
CA SER A 11 -19.99 -3.93 -16.83
C SER A 11 -20.67 -2.92 -15.92
N PRO A 12 -21.13 -1.79 -16.48
CA PRO A 12 -21.91 -0.79 -15.76
C PRO A 12 -23.16 -1.38 -15.08
N ASP A 13 -23.79 -2.39 -15.69
CA ASP A 13 -24.97 -3.06 -15.13
C ASP A 13 -24.66 -3.75 -13.78
N THR A 14 -23.53 -4.48 -13.70
CA THR A 14 -23.02 -5.03 -12.44
C THR A 14 -22.61 -3.91 -11.49
N GLY A 15 -22.12 -2.79 -12.03
CA GLY A 15 -21.75 -1.63 -11.25
C GLY A 15 -22.91 -1.03 -10.45
N ILE A 16 -24.14 -1.06 -10.96
CA ILE A 16 -25.33 -0.63 -10.21
C ILE A 16 -25.51 -1.47 -8.94
N GLN A 17 -25.27 -2.78 -9.00
CA GLN A 17 -25.38 -3.66 -7.83
C GLN A 17 -24.32 -3.31 -6.77
N VAL A 18 -23.09 -3.03 -7.21
CA VAL A 18 -22.01 -2.56 -6.32
C VAL A 18 -22.38 -1.23 -5.65
N LEU A 19 -22.92 -0.27 -6.43
CA LEU A 19 -23.37 1.02 -5.91
C LEU A 19 -24.51 0.90 -4.90
N ASN A 20 -25.44 -0.03 -5.14
CA ASN A 20 -26.51 -0.34 -4.20
C ASN A 20 -25.96 -0.91 -2.89
N ALA A 21 -25.02 -1.86 -2.98
CA ALA A 21 -24.36 -2.43 -1.80
C ALA A 21 -23.58 -1.37 -0.99
N ILE A 22 -22.83 -0.48 -1.66
CA ILE A 22 -22.14 0.65 -1.02
C ILE A 22 -23.12 1.51 -0.21
N ARG A 23 -24.29 1.82 -0.81
CA ARG A 23 -25.32 2.64 -0.16
C ARG A 23 -25.99 1.90 1.00
N GLU A 24 -26.29 0.62 0.82
CA GLU A 24 -26.91 -0.22 1.84
C GLU A 24 -26.02 -0.37 3.08
N HIS A 25 -24.71 -0.54 2.87
CA HIS A 25 -23.73 -0.67 3.95
C HIS A 25 -23.21 0.69 4.49
N GLY A 26 -23.66 1.81 3.93
CA GLY A 26 -23.23 3.15 4.37
C GLY A 26 -21.73 3.41 4.17
N LEU A 27 -21.10 2.76 3.19
CA LEU A 27 -19.67 2.91 2.93
C LEU A 27 -19.38 4.29 2.34
N THR A 28 -18.39 4.98 2.89
CA THR A 28 -17.99 6.32 2.42
C THR A 28 -17.04 6.20 1.22
N ILE A 29 -17.62 5.90 0.06
CA ILE A 29 -16.89 5.83 -1.22
C ILE A 29 -17.04 7.18 -1.93
N SER A 30 -15.92 7.80 -2.27
CA SER A 30 -15.84 9.12 -2.90
C SER A 30 -16.15 9.06 -4.41
N GLY A 31 -15.88 7.93 -5.06
CA GLY A 31 -16.13 7.75 -6.50
C GLY A 31 -16.09 6.31 -6.96
N SER A 32 -16.60 6.05 -8.16
CA SER A 32 -16.57 4.72 -8.78
C SER A 32 -16.36 4.81 -10.29
N ALA A 33 -15.56 3.91 -10.86
CA ALA A 33 -15.37 3.75 -12.30
C ALA A 33 -15.56 2.29 -12.73
N PHE A 34 -16.35 2.08 -13.80
CA PHE A 34 -16.60 0.76 -14.38
C PHE A 34 -16.04 0.72 -15.79
N ILE A 35 -14.95 -0.01 -15.99
CA ILE A 35 -14.08 0.11 -17.17
C ILE A 35 -14.25 -1.02 -18.19
N PHE A 36 -15.21 -1.94 -17.98
CA PHE A 36 -15.60 -3.01 -18.91
C PHE A 36 -14.41 -3.73 -19.57
N GLY A 37 -13.50 -4.24 -18.74
CA GLY A 37 -12.30 -4.97 -19.20
C GLY A 37 -11.14 -4.11 -19.70
N SER A 38 -11.26 -2.78 -19.70
CA SER A 38 -10.13 -1.89 -20.05
C SER A 38 -9.00 -1.99 -19.03
N PRO A 39 -7.76 -1.60 -19.40
CA PRO A 39 -6.64 -1.53 -18.45
C PRO A 39 -6.92 -0.55 -17.30
N ILE A 40 -6.54 -0.93 -16.08
CA ILE A 40 -6.77 -0.12 -14.88
C ILE A 40 -5.68 0.94 -14.66
N ALA A 41 -4.44 0.64 -15.07
CA ALA A 41 -3.25 1.47 -14.91
C ALA A 41 -3.43 2.96 -15.31
N PRO A 42 -4.05 3.31 -16.46
CA PRO A 42 -4.27 4.71 -16.83
C PRO A 42 -5.12 5.47 -15.80
N TYR A 43 -6.12 4.81 -15.21
CA TYR A 43 -6.98 5.43 -14.21
C TYR A 43 -6.21 5.67 -12.92
N ILE A 44 -5.45 4.69 -12.44
CA ILE A 44 -4.65 4.83 -11.20
C ILE A 44 -3.65 5.98 -11.33
N LYS A 45 -3.02 6.11 -12.51
CA LYS A 45 -2.09 7.20 -12.81
C LYS A 45 -2.75 8.58 -12.74
N ASP A 46 -3.91 8.74 -13.38
CA ASP A 46 -4.60 10.04 -13.45
C ASP A 46 -5.19 10.46 -12.08
N PHE A 47 -5.53 9.49 -11.23
CA PHE A 47 -6.02 9.75 -9.87
C PHE A 47 -4.91 10.02 -8.84
N ASN A 48 -3.63 9.89 -9.22
CA ASN A 48 -2.47 10.05 -8.32
C ASN A 48 -2.65 9.26 -7.02
N VAL A 49 -2.97 7.97 -7.17
CA VAL A 49 -3.35 7.08 -6.07
C VAL A 49 -2.15 6.83 -5.14
N ASP A 50 -2.38 6.93 -3.83
CA ASP A 50 -1.36 6.65 -2.82
C ASP A 50 -1.30 5.16 -2.43
N LEU A 51 -2.44 4.46 -2.46
CA LEU A 51 -2.58 3.05 -2.13
C LEU A 51 -3.57 2.38 -3.08
N PHE A 52 -3.08 1.45 -3.89
CA PHE A 52 -3.88 0.63 -4.77
C PHE A 52 -4.07 -0.77 -4.17
N LEU A 53 -5.32 -1.17 -3.92
CA LEU A 53 -5.66 -2.48 -3.38
C LEU A 53 -6.38 -3.30 -4.45
N THR A 54 -5.86 -4.49 -4.76
CA THR A 54 -6.45 -5.39 -5.77
C THR A 54 -6.36 -6.84 -5.33
N THR A 55 -7.26 -7.70 -5.79
CA THR A 55 -7.13 -9.16 -5.64
C THR A 55 -6.36 -9.79 -6.80
N ASN A 56 -6.08 -9.03 -7.86
CA ASN A 56 -5.35 -9.49 -9.03
C ASN A 56 -3.87 -9.14 -8.93
N LEU A 57 -3.03 -10.18 -8.84
CA LEU A 57 -1.57 -10.04 -8.77
C LEU A 57 -0.98 -9.36 -10.02
N GLU A 58 -1.50 -9.67 -11.21
CA GLU A 58 -0.98 -9.09 -12.45
C GLU A 58 -1.20 -7.57 -12.50
N ASP A 59 -2.36 -7.11 -12.05
CA ASP A 59 -2.67 -5.67 -12.00
C ASP A 59 -1.78 -4.95 -10.98
N ALA A 60 -1.52 -5.56 -9.82
CA ALA A 60 -0.61 -4.99 -8.82
C ALA A 60 0.84 -4.93 -9.32
N GLN A 61 1.31 -5.99 -9.98
CA GLN A 61 2.67 -6.04 -10.52
C GLN A 61 2.87 -5.00 -11.62
N GLN A 62 1.90 -4.87 -12.54
CA GLN A 62 1.96 -3.85 -13.59
C GLN A 62 2.02 -2.44 -13.03
N ASP A 63 1.28 -2.19 -11.95
CA ASP A 63 1.24 -0.89 -11.30
C ASP A 63 2.55 -0.57 -10.54
N ALA A 64 3.10 -1.56 -9.84
CA ALA A 64 4.38 -1.46 -9.15
C ALA A 64 5.57 -1.28 -10.13
N ASP A 65 5.60 -2.05 -11.22
CA ASP A 65 6.66 -1.97 -12.24
C ASP A 65 6.64 -0.64 -13.00
N ALA A 66 5.47 -0.03 -13.14
CA ALA A 66 5.28 1.22 -13.89
C ALA A 66 5.33 2.47 -13.00
N ASP A 67 5.60 2.32 -11.69
CA ASP A 67 5.67 3.41 -10.69
C ASP A 67 4.45 4.34 -10.77
N ILE A 68 3.26 3.72 -10.89
CA ILE A 68 2.00 4.44 -11.14
C ILE A 68 1.38 4.96 -9.85
N CYS A 69 1.53 4.23 -8.74
CA CYS A 69 1.02 4.61 -7.43
C CYS A 69 2.10 4.43 -6.36
N ALA A 70 1.92 5.09 -5.21
CA ALA A 70 2.92 5.02 -4.13
C ALA A 70 2.98 3.64 -3.45
N CYS A 71 1.95 2.80 -3.59
CA CYS A 71 1.97 1.42 -3.11
C CYS A 71 0.86 0.57 -3.74
N ALA A 72 1.23 -0.48 -4.47
CA ALA A 72 0.30 -1.48 -4.96
C ALA A 72 0.33 -2.71 -4.04
N CYS A 73 -0.83 -3.11 -3.54
CA CYS A 73 -0.98 -4.25 -2.64
C CYS A 73 -2.00 -5.25 -3.16
N VAL A 74 -1.62 -6.52 -3.14
CA VAL A 74 -2.50 -7.64 -3.44
C VAL A 74 -3.18 -8.09 -2.15
N ILE A 75 -4.51 -8.04 -2.12
CA ILE A 75 -5.31 -8.64 -1.06
C ILE A 75 -5.31 -10.15 -1.32
N LEU A 76 -4.52 -10.86 -0.52
CA LEU A 76 -4.53 -12.32 -0.48
C LEU A 76 -5.58 -12.76 0.55
N ASP A 77 -6.39 -13.75 0.19
CA ASP A 77 -7.28 -14.41 1.15
C ASP A 77 -6.41 -15.03 2.25
N ALA A 78 -6.44 -14.41 3.43
CA ALA A 78 -5.79 -14.98 4.59
C ALA A 78 -6.48 -16.30 4.94
N THR A 79 -5.69 -17.31 5.31
CA THR A 79 -6.26 -18.45 6.03
C THR A 79 -7.01 -17.90 7.24
N PRO A 80 -8.25 -18.35 7.52
CA PRO A 80 -9.04 -17.81 8.62
C PRO A 80 -8.30 -18.08 9.93
N VAL A 81 -7.55 -17.09 10.40
CA VAL A 81 -6.97 -17.11 11.72
C VAL A 81 -8.15 -16.93 12.66
N ASN A 82 -8.36 -17.90 13.56
CA ASN A 82 -9.33 -17.80 14.65
C ASN A 82 -8.90 -16.63 15.55
N THR A 83 -9.25 -15.42 15.14
CA THR A 83 -9.04 -14.20 15.88
C THR A 83 -10.33 -13.95 16.62
N CYS A 84 -10.24 -13.99 17.96
CA CYS A 84 -11.29 -13.46 18.83
C CYS A 84 -11.54 -12.01 18.39
N GLU A 85 -12.76 -11.72 17.95
CA GLU A 85 -13.30 -10.39 17.59
C GLU A 85 -12.30 -9.41 16.92
N LEU A 86 -12.41 -9.26 15.60
CA LEU A 86 -11.67 -8.24 14.86
C LEU A 86 -12.00 -6.84 15.43
N ASP A 87 -10.98 -6.11 15.89
CA ASP A 87 -11.14 -4.71 16.27
C ASP A 87 -11.39 -3.87 15.02
N THR A 88 -12.61 -3.36 14.88
CA THR A 88 -13.03 -2.52 13.75
C THR A 88 -12.70 -1.04 13.93
N LYS A 89 -12.12 -0.65 15.08
CA LYS A 89 -11.82 0.74 15.41
C LYS A 89 -10.39 1.16 15.09
N GLN A 90 -9.46 0.20 15.01
CA GLN A 90 -8.05 0.48 14.75
C GLN A 90 -7.56 -0.28 13.51
N LEU A 91 -6.79 0.41 12.68
CA LEU A 91 -6.11 -0.17 11.53
C LEU A 91 -4.62 -0.32 11.88
N HIS A 92 -4.12 -1.55 11.88
CA HIS A 92 -2.70 -1.84 12.04
C HIS A 92 -2.08 -2.13 10.67
N ILE A 93 -1.01 -1.40 10.34
CA ILE A 93 -0.25 -1.58 9.11
C ILE A 93 1.19 -1.90 9.52
N ALA A 94 1.70 -3.03 9.04
CA ALA A 94 3.09 -3.42 9.21
C ALA A 94 3.80 -3.28 7.87
N PHE A 95 4.98 -2.68 7.89
CA PHE A 95 5.88 -2.59 6.75
C PHE A 95 7.12 -3.41 7.06
N ASP A 96 7.62 -4.14 6.07
CA ASP A 96 8.97 -4.68 6.15
C ASP A 96 10.00 -3.53 6.07
N GLY A 97 11.21 -3.75 6.58
CA GLY A 97 12.26 -2.74 6.59
C GLY A 97 12.97 -2.64 5.26
N ASP A 98 13.88 -3.58 5.01
CA ASP A 98 14.75 -3.61 3.84
C ASP A 98 13.95 -3.92 2.56
N ALA A 99 14.34 -3.30 1.44
CA ALA A 99 13.66 -3.36 0.15
C ALA A 99 12.19 -2.86 0.13
N VAL A 100 11.68 -2.34 1.25
CA VAL A 100 10.30 -1.83 1.39
C VAL A 100 10.29 -0.38 1.85
N LEU A 101 10.80 -0.09 3.05
CA LEU A 101 10.96 1.28 3.56
C LEU A 101 12.33 1.85 3.25
N PHE A 102 13.34 0.99 3.19
CA PHE A 102 14.73 1.33 2.92
C PHE A 102 15.18 0.63 1.63
N ASP A 103 16.08 1.28 0.90
CA ASP A 103 16.69 0.71 -0.30
C ASP A 103 17.51 -0.58 0.01
N ASP A 104 17.63 -1.48 -0.98
CA ASP A 104 18.25 -2.80 -0.84
C ASP A 104 19.76 -2.84 -1.19
N SER A 105 20.37 -1.67 -1.44
CA SER A 105 21.78 -1.53 -1.84
C SER A 105 22.78 -2.28 -0.94
N GLY A 106 22.53 -2.33 0.37
CA GLY A 106 23.34 -3.10 1.32
C GLY A 106 23.28 -4.61 1.09
N GLU A 107 22.09 -5.16 0.84
CA GLU A 107 21.90 -6.58 0.59
C GLU A 107 22.49 -7.01 -0.76
N LEU A 108 22.31 -6.18 -1.80
CA LEU A 108 22.92 -6.41 -3.11
C LEU A 108 24.44 -6.47 -3.02
N LEU A 109 25.04 -5.56 -2.24
CA LEU A 109 26.49 -5.55 -2.04
C LEU A 109 26.99 -6.79 -1.31
N TYR A 110 26.28 -7.24 -0.28
CA TYR A 110 26.58 -8.48 0.43
C TYR A 110 26.54 -9.69 -0.51
N LYS A 111 25.47 -9.82 -1.31
CA LYS A 111 25.32 -10.92 -2.28
C LYS A 111 26.39 -10.92 -3.36
N GLN A 112 26.84 -9.75 -3.81
CA GLN A 112 27.83 -9.65 -4.89
C GLN A 112 29.29 -9.72 -4.43
N LYS A 113 29.63 -9.11 -3.29
CA LYS A 113 31.02 -8.87 -2.86
C LYS A 113 31.36 -9.43 -1.48
N GLY A 114 30.41 -10.07 -0.82
CA GLY A 114 30.59 -10.73 0.46
C GLY A 114 30.63 -9.78 1.66
N LEU A 115 30.76 -10.38 2.84
CA LEU A 115 30.59 -9.71 4.14
C LEU A 115 31.57 -8.56 4.38
N GLN A 116 32.80 -8.68 3.92
CA GLN A 116 33.82 -7.65 4.14
C GLN A 116 33.47 -6.35 3.41
N ALA A 117 33.01 -6.45 2.15
CA ALA A 117 32.60 -5.29 1.36
C ALA A 117 31.34 -4.62 1.94
N PHE A 118 30.42 -5.41 2.49
CA PHE A 118 29.25 -4.92 3.21
C PHE A 118 29.64 -4.10 4.45
N HIS A 119 30.50 -4.62 5.32
CA HIS A 119 30.96 -3.89 6.51
C HIS A 119 31.70 -2.59 6.16
N ASP A 120 32.55 -2.62 5.12
CA ASP A 120 33.28 -1.44 4.67
C ASP A 120 32.34 -0.37 4.08
N HIS A 121 31.24 -0.78 3.46
CA HIS A 121 30.22 0.11 2.93
C HIS A 121 29.34 0.71 4.04
N GLU A 122 28.81 -0.12 4.93
CA GLU A 122 28.08 0.32 6.13
C GLU A 122 28.91 1.30 6.98
N ALA A 123 30.20 1.01 7.17
CA ALA A 123 31.09 1.89 7.93
C ALA A 123 31.32 3.25 7.24
N LYS A 124 31.30 3.30 5.90
CA LYS A 124 31.48 4.54 5.12
C LYS A 124 30.18 5.32 4.97
N MET A 125 29.05 4.63 4.87
CA MET A 125 27.73 5.23 4.65
C MET A 125 26.97 5.51 5.96
N ARG A 126 27.56 5.22 7.12
CA ARG A 126 26.93 5.41 8.46
C ARG A 126 26.31 6.79 8.67
N ASP A 127 26.94 7.84 8.16
CA ASP A 127 26.48 9.23 8.34
C ASP A 127 25.58 9.72 7.20
N LEU A 128 25.33 8.87 6.19
CA LEU A 128 24.43 9.17 5.07
C LEU A 128 23.04 8.63 5.36
N SER A 129 22.03 9.43 5.02
CA SER A 129 20.65 8.98 5.12
C SER A 129 20.41 7.82 4.17
N ILE A 130 19.89 6.71 4.68
CA ILE A 130 19.50 5.56 3.86
C ILE A 130 18.48 6.02 2.82
N GLU A 131 18.65 5.57 1.59
CA GLU A 131 17.73 5.90 0.51
C GLU A 131 16.35 5.27 0.76
N LYS A 132 15.31 5.94 0.26
CA LYS A 132 13.94 5.53 0.49
C LYS A 132 13.62 4.31 -0.37
N GLY A 133 13.07 3.29 0.27
CA GLY A 133 12.44 2.17 -0.43
C GLY A 133 11.13 2.58 -1.12
N PRO A 134 10.58 1.69 -1.97
CA PRO A 134 9.44 1.98 -2.83
C PRO A 134 8.19 2.44 -2.07
N TYR A 135 7.95 1.93 -0.84
CA TYR A 135 6.75 2.23 -0.06
C TYR A 135 6.98 3.26 1.06
N ALA A 136 8.18 3.86 1.14
CA ALA A 136 8.48 4.87 2.13
C ALA A 136 7.57 6.11 2.01
N GLU A 137 7.18 6.48 0.80
CA GLU A 137 6.26 7.60 0.57
C GLU A 137 4.88 7.37 1.19
N LEU A 138 4.34 6.15 1.07
CA LEU A 138 3.08 5.78 1.68
C LEU A 138 3.15 5.93 3.21
N LEU A 139 4.21 5.42 3.85
CA LEU A 139 4.39 5.56 5.30
C LEU A 139 4.42 7.03 5.74
N ILE A 140 5.13 7.89 4.99
CA ILE A 140 5.18 9.33 5.27
C ILE A 140 3.78 9.96 5.16
N LYS A 141 2.99 9.60 4.14
CA LYS A 141 1.62 10.09 3.96
C LYS A 141 0.69 9.62 5.08
N LEU A 142 0.76 8.34 5.47
CA LEU A 142 0.01 7.78 6.59
C LEU A 142 0.36 8.47 7.91
N SER A 143 1.64 8.73 8.18
CA SER A 143 2.10 9.45 9.36
C SER A 143 1.51 10.88 9.43
N LYS A 144 1.58 11.63 8.33
CA LYS A 144 0.95 12.96 8.22
C LYS A 144 -0.56 12.94 8.41
N MET A 145 -1.21 11.85 8.00
CA MET A 145 -2.65 11.66 8.22
C MET A 145 -2.95 11.36 9.69
N GLN A 146 -2.14 10.53 10.35
CA GLN A 146 -2.27 10.20 11.77
C GLN A 146 -2.18 11.45 12.66
N GLU A 147 -1.28 12.38 12.36
CA GLU A 147 -1.15 13.67 13.07
C GLU A 147 -2.44 14.52 13.06
N ARG A 148 -3.28 14.34 12.04
CA ARG A 148 -4.55 15.08 11.87
C ARG A 148 -5.73 14.36 12.51
N LEU A 149 -5.57 13.10 12.89
CA LEU A 149 -6.61 12.32 13.57
C LEU A 149 -6.59 12.64 15.07
N PRO A 150 -7.75 12.65 15.74
CA PRO A 150 -7.80 12.84 17.18
C PRO A 150 -6.97 11.74 17.86
N VAL A 151 -6.05 12.16 18.74
CA VAL A 151 -5.18 11.25 19.48
C VAL A 151 -6.05 10.38 20.37
N THR A 152 -6.38 9.17 19.92
CA THR A 152 -6.96 8.16 20.80
C THR A 152 -5.78 7.61 21.59
N ASN A 153 -5.71 8.02 22.85
CA ASN A 153 -4.60 7.71 23.76
C ASN A 153 -4.60 6.22 24.11
N THR A 154 -4.19 5.38 23.17
CA THR A 154 -3.91 3.96 23.42
C THR A 154 -2.48 3.71 23.00
N ARG A 155 -1.56 4.03 23.91
CA ARG A 155 -0.18 3.51 23.85
C ARG A 155 -0.26 1.99 23.91
N LEU A 156 0.03 1.33 22.79
CA LEU A 156 0.45 -0.07 22.78
C LEU A 156 1.85 -0.11 22.16
N ILE A 157 2.84 0.10 23.02
CA ILE A 157 4.19 -0.41 22.81
C ILE A 157 4.35 -1.49 23.86
N LYS A 158 4.48 -2.75 23.42
CA LYS A 158 5.11 -3.83 24.17
C LYS A 158 6.13 -4.47 23.27
#